data_AF-A0AAD1HLN9-F1
#
_entry.id   AF-A0AAD1HLN9-F1
#
_cell.length_a   1.000
_cell.length_b   1.000
_cell.length_c   1.000
_cell.angle_alpha   90.00
_cell.angle_beta   90.00
_cell.angle_gamma   90.00
#
_symmetry.space_group_name_H-M   'P 1'
#
loop_
_entity.id
_entity.type
_entity.pdbx_description
1 polymer ?
#
loop_
_entity_poly.entity_id
_entity_poly.type
_entity_poly.pdbx_seq_one_letter_code
_entity_poly.pdbx_strand_id
1 'polypeptide(L)'
;MTAGITPWTLSAKSASALAGTAAALQRALHEHPDTDPIDVAYSLGGDCAPFRHRAVIVGAGRGELLAGLRAIASGTPSPGVITGRATRAGRTAFVFPGQGSLWVGMAGELLDTAGAFATEMRRCDDTFAEFLDWSLIGTLRGEPGSPDVGGDDVAQPILFAVMVSLAAQWRALGVEPDAVVGHSQGEIAAAYVAGALSLRDAARVLCAQCEAITDVVGSGSTVFIPEPVDQVCELIGPWDGSIAIAERNSPSSTVVAGSAVAIADLVARCERDHLPVKRIPLPYASHSVDMEELRERLRQQLADVRPKPATVTFISTVTGAAAGAAVLDGDYWFANLRQTVLFEDAVRWAYGRGHRTFIECSPERALSADIEESLDACGDDATVVGTLRRDDSSMRRFLMSLAEAHVRGTSPNWTSVLGACAGRPES
;
A
#
# COMPACT_ATOMS: atom_id res chain seq x y z
N MET A 1 -21.27 8.00 -5.73
CA MET A 1 -21.73 7.02 -6.75
C MET A 1 -20.76 7.06 -7.93
N THR A 2 -20.16 5.94 -8.31
CA THR A 2 -19.25 5.73 -9.47
C THR A 2 -19.93 5.82 -10.84
N ALA A 3 -21.10 6.44 -10.92
CA ALA A 3 -21.96 6.42 -12.10
C ALA A 3 -21.17 6.85 -13.35
N GLY A 4 -20.83 5.87 -14.19
CA GLY A 4 -20.17 6.09 -15.48
C GLY A 4 -18.84 5.36 -15.73
N ILE A 5 -18.09 4.94 -14.70
CA ILE A 5 -16.83 4.20 -14.93
C ILE A 5 -17.11 2.70 -15.02
N THR A 6 -16.75 2.08 -16.15
CA THR A 6 -16.97 0.65 -16.38
C THR A 6 -15.69 -0.03 -16.87
N PRO A 7 -15.27 -1.15 -16.27
CA PRO A 7 -14.17 -1.97 -16.79
C PRO A 7 -14.67 -2.99 -17.84
N TRP A 8 -14.02 -3.06 -19.00
CA TRP A 8 -14.18 -4.14 -19.98
C TRP A 8 -12.96 -5.06 -19.98
N THR A 9 -13.18 -6.34 -19.70
CA THR A 9 -12.12 -7.35 -19.64
C THR A 9 -12.06 -8.17 -20.92
N LEU A 10 -10.86 -8.37 -21.45
CA LEU A 10 -10.60 -9.19 -22.64
C LEU A 10 -9.46 -10.15 -22.36
N SER A 11 -9.53 -11.35 -22.94
CA SER A 11 -8.38 -12.25 -22.96
C SER A 11 -8.32 -13.13 -24.21
N ALA A 12 -7.12 -13.54 -24.58
CA ALA A 12 -6.91 -14.44 -25.72
C ALA A 12 -5.63 -15.29 -25.58
N LYS A 13 -5.53 -16.34 -26.40
CA LYS A 13 -4.38 -17.27 -26.40
C LYS A 13 -3.06 -16.64 -26.87
N SER A 14 -3.12 -15.52 -27.60
CA SER A 14 -1.96 -14.76 -28.09
C SER A 14 -2.27 -13.27 -28.12
N ALA A 15 -1.24 -12.44 -28.22
CA ALA A 15 -1.40 -10.99 -28.42
C ALA A 15 -2.17 -10.66 -29.71
N SER A 16 -1.91 -11.39 -30.80
CA SER A 16 -2.64 -11.22 -32.07
C SER A 16 -4.13 -11.58 -31.97
N ALA A 17 -4.46 -12.64 -31.24
CA ALA A 17 -5.85 -13.03 -31.00
C ALA A 17 -6.57 -12.03 -30.09
N LEU A 18 -5.86 -11.40 -29.15
CA LEU A 18 -6.41 -10.34 -28.29
C LEU A 18 -6.76 -9.10 -29.13
N ALA A 19 -5.85 -8.67 -30.01
CA ALA A 19 -6.10 -7.58 -30.96
C ALA A 19 -7.29 -7.89 -31.89
N GLY A 20 -7.36 -9.12 -32.42
CA GLY A 20 -8.49 -9.57 -33.24
C GLY A 20 -9.83 -9.58 -32.48
N THR A 21 -9.81 -9.97 -31.21
CA THR A 21 -11.01 -9.96 -30.34
C THR A 21 -11.49 -8.53 -30.10
N ALA A 22 -10.58 -7.60 -29.81
CA ALA A 22 -10.91 -6.19 -29.64
C ALA A 22 -11.51 -5.57 -30.92
N ALA A 23 -10.93 -5.86 -32.08
CA ALA A 23 -11.46 -5.41 -33.38
C ALA A 23 -12.83 -6.01 -33.71
N ALA A 24 -13.07 -7.28 -33.38
CA ALA A 24 -14.37 -7.91 -33.58
C ALA A 24 -15.45 -7.30 -32.67
N LEU A 25 -15.14 -7.10 -31.38
CA LEU A 25 -16.05 -6.44 -30.45
C LEU A 25 -16.36 -5.01 -30.86
N GLN A 26 -15.35 -4.26 -31.32
CA GLN A 26 -15.56 -2.90 -31.81
C GLN A 26 -16.53 -2.85 -33.00
N ARG A 27 -16.41 -3.78 -33.96
CA ARG A 27 -17.33 -3.87 -35.10
C ARG A 27 -18.75 -4.21 -34.67
N ALA A 28 -18.91 -5.21 -33.80
CA ALA A 28 -20.23 -5.59 -33.27
C ALA A 28 -20.92 -4.41 -32.56
N LEU A 29 -20.18 -3.65 -31.75
CA LEU A 29 -20.72 -2.47 -31.08
C LEU A 29 -20.96 -1.29 -32.04
N HIS A 30 -20.28 -1.22 -33.19
CA HIS A 30 -20.62 -0.23 -34.21
C HIS A 30 -21.97 -0.55 -34.87
N GLU A 31 -22.26 -1.83 -35.10
CA GLU A 31 -23.53 -2.33 -35.66
C GLU A 31 -24.69 -2.23 -34.65
N HIS A 32 -24.39 -2.25 -33.34
CA HIS A 32 -25.35 -2.11 -32.25
C HIS A 32 -25.04 -0.89 -31.35
N PRO A 33 -25.38 0.34 -31.80
CA PRO A 33 -25.04 1.57 -31.08
C PRO A 33 -25.75 1.69 -29.73
N ASP A 34 -26.93 1.09 -29.59
CA ASP A 34 -27.79 1.20 -28.40
C ASP A 34 -27.44 0.20 -27.28
N THR A 35 -26.45 -0.67 -27.48
CA THR A 35 -26.03 -1.63 -26.44
C THR A 35 -25.43 -0.89 -25.25
N ASP A 36 -25.97 -1.15 -24.05
CA ASP A 36 -25.47 -0.57 -22.80
C ASP A 36 -24.04 -1.07 -22.51
N PRO A 37 -23.06 -0.16 -22.30
CA PRO A 37 -21.71 -0.55 -21.93
C PRO A 37 -21.60 -1.44 -20.68
N ILE A 38 -22.54 -1.35 -19.74
CA ILE A 38 -22.58 -2.19 -18.54
C ILE A 38 -22.96 -3.63 -18.92
N ASP A 39 -23.93 -3.82 -19.81
CA ASP A 39 -24.32 -5.16 -20.30
C ASP A 39 -23.19 -5.84 -21.08
N VAL A 40 -22.43 -5.06 -21.85
CA VAL A 40 -21.19 -5.52 -22.48
C VAL A 40 -20.20 -5.99 -21.41
N ALA A 41 -20.00 -5.19 -20.36
CA ALA A 41 -19.08 -5.52 -19.28
C ALA A 41 -19.49 -6.82 -18.55
N TYR A 42 -20.77 -7.01 -18.24
CA TYR A 42 -21.29 -8.26 -17.67
C TYR A 42 -21.07 -9.45 -18.61
N SER A 43 -21.31 -9.27 -19.91
CA SER A 43 -21.09 -10.32 -20.92
C SER A 43 -19.61 -10.69 -21.07
N LEU A 44 -18.70 -9.74 -20.83
CA LEU A 44 -17.25 -9.94 -20.82
C LEU A 44 -16.72 -10.52 -19.50
N GLY A 45 -17.37 -10.18 -18.37
CA GLY A 45 -16.93 -10.51 -17.01
C GLY A 45 -17.48 -11.83 -16.46
N GLY A 46 -18.45 -12.45 -17.14
CA GLY A 46 -19.18 -13.63 -16.67
C GLY A 46 -18.39 -14.95 -16.64
N ASP A 47 -17.27 -15.05 -17.34
CA ASP A 47 -16.41 -16.24 -17.29
C ASP A 47 -14.93 -15.81 -17.40
N CYS A 48 -14.27 -15.74 -16.23
CA CYS A 48 -12.87 -15.40 -15.99
C CYS A 48 -11.97 -15.55 -17.22
N ALA A 49 -11.37 -14.45 -17.69
CA ALA A 49 -10.31 -14.38 -18.69
C ALA A 49 -9.39 -15.64 -18.67
N PRO A 50 -9.73 -16.70 -19.44
CA PRO A 50 -9.12 -18.02 -19.23
C PRO A 50 -7.72 -18.05 -19.82
N PHE A 51 -7.37 -17.04 -20.60
CA PHE A 51 -6.12 -16.96 -21.32
C PHE A 51 -5.15 -15.98 -20.68
N ARG A 52 -3.87 -16.20 -21.02
CA ARG A 52 -2.76 -15.46 -20.42
C ARG A 52 -2.61 -14.06 -20.99
N HIS A 53 -2.92 -13.81 -22.26
CA HIS A 53 -2.90 -12.45 -22.79
C HIS A 53 -4.20 -11.77 -22.39
N ARG A 54 -4.10 -10.73 -21.56
CA ARG A 54 -5.24 -10.04 -20.96
C ARG A 54 -5.18 -8.56 -21.27
N ALA A 55 -6.35 -7.94 -21.39
CA ALA A 55 -6.49 -6.51 -21.40
C ALA A 55 -7.70 -6.09 -20.58
N VAL A 56 -7.62 -4.90 -19.99
CA VAL A 56 -8.73 -4.24 -19.32
C VAL A 56 -8.81 -2.80 -19.82
N ILE A 57 -10.01 -2.36 -20.17
CA ILE A 57 -10.29 -0.97 -20.51
C ILE A 57 -11.13 -0.38 -19.38
N VAL A 58 -10.66 0.68 -18.73
CA VAL A 58 -11.39 1.42 -17.70
C VAL A 58 -11.80 2.78 -18.28
N GLY A 59 -13.07 2.89 -18.66
CA GLY A 59 -13.61 4.05 -19.37
C GLY A 59 -14.84 4.66 -18.71
N ALA A 60 -14.93 5.98 -18.75
CA ALA A 60 -16.11 6.76 -18.41
C ALA A 60 -17.04 6.86 -19.63
N GLY A 61 -17.81 5.79 -19.87
CA GLY A 61 -18.78 5.70 -20.96
C GLY A 61 -18.24 5.20 -22.32
N ARG A 62 -19.17 5.10 -23.29
CA ARG A 62 -18.96 4.36 -24.55
C ARG A 62 -17.80 4.86 -25.40
N GLY A 63 -17.60 6.18 -25.47
CA GLY A 63 -16.54 6.78 -26.30
C GLY A 63 -15.14 6.34 -25.90
N GLU A 64 -14.83 6.40 -24.60
CA GLU A 64 -13.55 5.95 -24.05
C GLU A 64 -13.38 4.43 -24.21
N LEU A 65 -14.43 3.65 -23.98
CA LEU A 65 -14.40 2.20 -24.11
C LEU A 65 -14.10 1.75 -25.55
N LEU A 66 -14.75 2.37 -26.55
CA LEU A 66 -14.48 2.11 -27.96
C LEU A 66 -13.08 2.58 -28.39
N ALA A 67 -12.58 3.68 -27.82
CA ALA A 67 -11.20 4.12 -28.04
C ALA A 67 -10.19 3.11 -27.48
N GLY A 68 -10.47 2.54 -26.31
CA GLY A 68 -9.64 1.48 -25.72
C GLY A 68 -9.62 0.22 -26.58
N LEU A 69 -10.76 -0.20 -27.15
CA LEU A 69 -10.79 -1.33 -28.09
C LEU A 69 -9.93 -1.07 -29.33
N ARG A 70 -9.99 0.14 -29.89
CA ARG A 70 -9.12 0.53 -31.01
C ARG A 70 -7.65 0.41 -30.63
N ALA A 71 -7.28 0.93 -29.46
CA ALA A 71 -5.92 0.90 -28.97
C ALA A 71 -5.36 -0.53 -28.82
N ILE A 72 -6.18 -1.45 -28.28
CA ILE A 72 -5.81 -2.88 -28.19
C ILE A 72 -5.68 -3.49 -29.58
N ALA A 73 -6.60 -3.21 -30.50
CA ALA A 73 -6.58 -3.75 -31.86
C ALA A 73 -5.34 -3.27 -32.65
N SER A 74 -4.90 -2.03 -32.45
CA SER A 74 -3.70 -1.48 -33.09
C SER A 74 -2.40 -1.73 -32.33
N GLY A 75 -2.45 -2.31 -31.12
CA GLY A 75 -1.28 -2.49 -30.27
C GLY A 75 -0.65 -1.17 -29.79
N THR A 76 -1.44 -0.09 -29.74
CA THR A 76 -0.96 1.24 -29.33
C THR A 76 -1.30 1.50 -27.86
N PRO A 77 -0.37 2.03 -27.05
CA PRO A 77 -0.68 2.47 -25.68
C PRO A 77 -1.81 3.52 -25.67
N SER A 78 -2.68 3.46 -24.66
CA SER A 78 -3.77 4.42 -24.50
C SER A 78 -4.11 4.61 -23.01
N PRO A 79 -4.45 5.83 -22.57
CA PRO A 79 -4.96 6.07 -21.23
C PRO A 79 -6.19 5.20 -20.95
N GLY A 80 -6.26 4.61 -19.75
CA GLY A 80 -7.39 3.73 -19.39
C GLY A 80 -7.30 2.31 -19.96
N VAL A 81 -6.25 1.97 -20.72
CA VAL A 81 -6.04 0.60 -21.23
C VAL A 81 -4.83 -0.02 -20.55
N ILE A 82 -5.05 -1.14 -19.88
CA ILE A 82 -3.99 -1.98 -19.34
C ILE A 82 -3.95 -3.28 -20.14
N THR A 83 -2.77 -3.65 -20.62
CA THR A 83 -2.54 -4.94 -21.27
C THR A 83 -1.41 -5.65 -20.58
N GLY A 84 -1.44 -6.98 -20.57
CA GLY A 84 -0.41 -7.76 -19.94
C GLY A 84 -0.52 -9.24 -20.24
N ARG A 85 0.43 -9.98 -19.66
CA ARG A 85 0.46 -11.43 -19.74
C ARG A 85 0.45 -11.99 -18.33
N ALA A 86 -0.54 -12.83 -18.04
CA ALA A 86 -0.64 -13.51 -16.77
C ALA A 86 0.57 -14.44 -16.58
N THR A 87 1.32 -14.21 -15.50
CA THR A 87 2.49 -14.97 -15.11
C THR A 87 2.07 -16.22 -14.33
N ARG A 88 2.96 -16.78 -13.52
CA ARG A 88 2.65 -17.92 -12.66
C ARG A 88 1.69 -17.45 -11.56
N ALA A 89 0.59 -18.18 -11.38
CA ALA A 89 -0.27 -17.96 -10.21
C ALA A 89 0.55 -18.21 -8.94
N GLY A 90 0.52 -17.25 -8.03
CA GLY A 90 1.19 -17.32 -6.74
C GLY A 90 0.33 -16.67 -5.67
N ARG A 91 0.84 -16.67 -4.45
CA ARG A 91 0.18 -16.05 -3.30
C ARG A 91 0.26 -14.53 -3.40
N THR A 92 -0.73 -13.86 -2.83
CA THR A 92 -0.82 -12.39 -2.75
C THR A 92 -0.37 -11.90 -1.39
N ALA A 93 0.54 -10.93 -1.36
CA ALA A 93 0.91 -10.19 -0.17
C ALA A 93 0.36 -8.76 -0.25
N PHE A 94 -0.36 -8.31 0.77
CA PHE A 94 -0.67 -6.88 0.93
C PHE A 94 0.46 -6.20 1.68
N VAL A 95 0.88 -5.03 1.20
CA VAL A 95 1.99 -4.25 1.73
C VAL A 95 1.46 -2.93 2.28
N PHE A 96 1.85 -2.61 3.50
CA PHE A 96 1.42 -1.42 4.24
C PHE A 96 2.65 -0.55 4.52
N PRO A 97 2.85 0.57 3.80
CA PRO A 97 4.01 1.43 4.03
C PRO A 97 3.96 2.17 5.37
N GLY A 98 5.13 2.66 5.79
CA GLY A 98 5.28 3.58 6.90
C GLY A 98 4.90 5.02 6.54
N GLN A 99 5.52 5.98 7.22
CA GLN A 99 5.27 7.40 7.00
C GLN A 99 5.82 7.90 5.65
N GLY A 100 5.18 8.92 5.06
CA GLY A 100 5.69 9.63 3.86
C GLY A 100 4.84 9.51 2.60
N SER A 101 3.81 8.65 2.59
CA SER A 101 2.86 8.54 1.46
C SER A 101 1.67 9.50 1.55
N LEU A 102 1.59 10.29 2.62
CA LEU A 102 0.49 11.23 2.87
C LEU A 102 0.55 12.45 1.93
N TRP A 103 -0.60 12.86 1.42
CA TRP A 103 -0.77 14.14 0.72
C TRP A 103 -2.18 14.69 0.94
N VAL A 104 -2.31 16.03 0.88
CA VAL A 104 -3.58 16.73 1.13
C VAL A 104 -4.64 16.35 0.10
N GLY A 105 -5.81 15.91 0.54
CA GLY A 105 -6.91 15.49 -0.34
C GLY A 105 -6.83 14.04 -0.81
N MET A 106 -5.90 13.24 -0.27
CA MET A 106 -5.82 11.81 -0.59
C MET A 106 -7.11 11.07 -0.24
N ALA A 107 -7.49 10.09 -1.06
CA ALA A 107 -8.61 9.17 -0.86
C ALA A 107 -10.00 9.79 -0.56
N GLY A 108 -10.16 11.12 -0.61
CA GLY A 108 -11.43 11.78 -0.32
C GLY A 108 -12.56 11.37 -1.28
N GLU A 109 -12.26 11.23 -2.58
CA GLU A 109 -13.23 10.78 -3.58
C GLU A 109 -13.73 9.34 -3.29
N LEU A 110 -12.89 8.48 -2.71
CA LEU A 110 -13.26 7.10 -2.40
C LEU A 110 -14.31 7.01 -1.30
N LEU A 111 -14.40 7.99 -0.40
CA LEU A 111 -15.49 8.05 0.59
C LEU A 111 -16.87 8.10 -0.08
N ASP A 112 -16.95 8.71 -1.26
CA ASP A 112 -18.20 8.94 -1.99
C ASP A 112 -18.42 7.91 -3.11
N THR A 113 -17.38 7.17 -3.50
CA THR A 113 -17.39 6.29 -4.68
C THR A 113 -17.13 4.81 -4.37
N ALA A 114 -16.47 4.49 -3.25
CA ALA A 114 -16.07 3.13 -2.91
C ALA A 114 -16.73 2.67 -1.59
N GLY A 115 -17.80 1.87 -1.69
CA GLY A 115 -18.64 1.53 -0.53
C GLY A 115 -17.92 0.77 0.59
N ALA A 116 -17.04 -0.17 0.26
CA ALA A 116 -16.27 -0.91 1.26
C ALA A 116 -15.20 -0.03 1.91
N PHE A 117 -14.51 0.80 1.11
CA PHE A 117 -13.58 1.82 1.61
C PHE A 117 -14.27 2.77 2.60
N ALA A 118 -15.40 3.35 2.20
CA ALA A 118 -16.14 4.32 3.03
C ALA A 118 -16.68 3.69 4.33
N THR A 119 -17.06 2.42 4.28
CA THR A 119 -17.52 1.69 5.47
C THR A 119 -16.39 1.45 6.45
N GLU A 120 -15.21 1.05 5.97
CA GLU A 120 -14.06 0.84 6.83
C GLU A 120 -13.50 2.16 7.39
N MET A 121 -13.48 3.23 6.60
CA MET A 121 -13.12 4.57 7.07
C MET A 121 -14.01 5.04 8.21
N ARG A 122 -15.33 4.84 8.11
CA ARG A 122 -16.27 5.18 9.20
C ARG A 122 -16.02 4.36 10.46
N ARG A 123 -15.76 3.05 10.32
CA ARG A 123 -15.40 2.20 11.46
C ARG A 123 -14.12 2.68 12.15
N CYS A 124 -13.13 3.12 11.38
CA CYS A 124 -11.92 3.73 11.91
C CYS A 124 -12.25 5.04 12.63
N ASP A 125 -12.98 5.97 12.00
CA ASP A 125 -13.39 7.25 12.59
C ASP A 125 -14.09 7.06 13.94
N ASP A 126 -15.10 6.17 13.99
CA ASP A 126 -15.85 5.85 15.21
C ASP A 126 -14.95 5.25 16.31
N THR A 127 -13.99 4.40 15.95
CA THR A 127 -13.10 3.74 16.93
C THR A 127 -12.02 4.68 17.44
N PHE A 128 -11.45 5.50 16.56
CA PHE A 128 -10.40 6.46 16.90
C PHE A 128 -10.93 7.63 17.72
N ALA A 129 -12.24 7.92 17.69
CA ALA A 129 -12.88 8.89 18.57
C ALA A 129 -12.73 8.55 20.09
N GLU A 130 -12.34 7.32 20.44
CA GLU A 130 -11.96 6.97 21.82
C GLU A 130 -10.59 7.54 22.24
N PHE A 131 -9.73 7.85 21.27
CA PHE A 131 -8.32 8.21 21.47
C PHE A 131 -7.98 9.61 20.96
N LEU A 132 -8.78 10.16 20.04
CA LEU A 132 -8.58 11.45 19.39
C LEU A 132 -9.76 12.39 19.68
N ASP A 133 -9.49 13.69 19.76
CA ASP A 133 -10.49 14.75 19.93
C ASP A 133 -10.94 15.38 18.59
N TRP A 134 -10.54 14.79 17.47
CA TRP A 134 -10.86 15.20 16.10
C TRP A 134 -11.27 14.01 15.22
N SER A 135 -11.97 14.28 14.10
CA SER A 135 -12.44 13.25 13.16
C SER A 135 -11.40 12.99 12.06
N LEU A 136 -11.07 11.72 11.83
CA LEU A 136 -10.27 11.26 10.70
C LEU A 136 -10.90 11.66 9.37
N ILE A 137 -12.21 11.44 9.22
CA ILE A 137 -12.94 11.76 7.97
C ILE A 137 -13.04 13.28 7.78
N GLY A 138 -13.39 14.03 8.84
CA GLY A 138 -13.46 15.49 8.79
C GLY A 138 -12.12 16.10 8.39
N THR A 139 -11.03 15.58 8.98
CA THR A 139 -9.67 16.01 8.67
C THR A 139 -9.27 15.67 7.23
N LEU A 140 -9.58 14.46 6.76
CA LEU A 140 -9.32 14.05 5.37
C LEU A 140 -10.07 14.94 4.35
N ARG A 141 -11.28 15.40 4.70
CA ARG A 141 -12.09 16.32 3.88
C ARG A 141 -11.67 17.79 4.02
N GLY A 142 -10.77 18.12 4.94
CA GLY A 142 -10.39 19.51 5.23
C GLY A 142 -11.54 20.32 5.81
N GLU A 143 -12.39 19.71 6.65
CA GLU A 143 -13.50 20.40 7.29
C GLU A 143 -13.01 21.50 8.24
N PRO A 144 -13.72 22.64 8.36
CA PRO A 144 -13.33 23.72 9.26
C PRO A 144 -13.14 23.24 10.70
N GLY A 145 -12.00 23.57 11.30
CA GLY A 145 -11.65 23.17 12.66
C GLY A 145 -10.87 21.85 12.76
N SER A 146 -10.63 21.16 11.65
CA SER A 146 -9.75 20.00 11.60
C SER A 146 -8.28 20.39 11.80
N PRO A 147 -7.46 19.52 12.41
CA PRO A 147 -6.01 19.73 12.53
C PRO A 147 -5.31 19.73 11.17
N ASP A 148 -4.08 20.25 11.14
CA ASP A 148 -3.22 20.17 9.96
C ASP A 148 -2.69 18.75 9.79
N VAL A 149 -2.89 18.18 8.60
CA VAL A 149 -2.43 16.83 8.24
C VAL A 149 -0.90 16.71 8.16
N GLY A 150 -0.17 17.83 8.21
CA GLY A 150 1.30 17.84 8.16
C GLY A 150 2.01 17.33 9.43
N GLY A 151 1.33 17.28 10.59
CA GLY A 151 1.90 16.76 11.83
C GLY A 151 1.83 15.23 11.89
N ASP A 152 2.90 14.57 12.35
CA ASP A 152 2.99 13.10 12.42
C ASP A 152 1.86 12.47 13.24
N ASP A 153 1.52 13.09 14.37
CA ASP A 153 0.44 12.67 15.28
C ASP A 153 -0.95 12.70 14.62
N VAL A 154 -1.11 13.52 13.58
CA VAL A 154 -2.33 13.62 12.76
C VAL A 154 -2.23 12.71 11.52
N ALA A 155 -1.07 12.69 10.87
CA ALA A 155 -0.83 11.97 9.64
C ALA A 155 -0.93 10.45 9.82
N GLN A 156 -0.38 9.91 10.91
CA GLN A 156 -0.28 8.48 11.16
C GLN A 156 -1.67 7.81 11.32
N PRO A 157 -2.60 8.31 12.16
CA PRO A 157 -3.97 7.78 12.25
C PRO A 157 -4.74 7.82 10.93
N ILE A 158 -4.62 8.92 10.17
CA ILE A 158 -5.29 9.05 8.88
C ILE A 158 -4.72 8.04 7.89
N LEU A 159 -3.39 7.89 7.84
CA LEU A 159 -2.74 6.94 6.95
C LEU A 159 -3.14 5.50 7.30
N PHE A 160 -3.15 5.12 8.58
CA PHE A 160 -3.66 3.82 9.03
C PHE A 160 -5.07 3.57 8.49
N ALA A 161 -6.00 4.51 8.72
CA ALA A 161 -7.40 4.37 8.32
C ALA A 161 -7.55 4.23 6.80
N VAL A 162 -6.79 5.01 6.02
CA VAL A 162 -6.78 4.89 4.56
C VAL A 162 -6.23 3.53 4.13
N MET A 163 -5.10 3.09 4.66
CA MET A 163 -4.49 1.82 4.23
C MET A 163 -5.40 0.61 4.50
N VAL A 164 -6.00 0.53 5.69
CA VAL A 164 -6.91 -0.58 6.05
C VAL A 164 -8.21 -0.53 5.25
N SER A 165 -8.67 0.67 4.90
CA SER A 165 -9.85 0.87 4.05
C SER A 165 -9.59 0.51 2.58
N LEU A 166 -8.38 0.77 2.08
CA LEU A 166 -7.96 0.29 0.75
C LEU A 166 -7.87 -1.24 0.73
N ALA A 167 -7.33 -1.85 1.78
CA ALA A 167 -7.31 -3.31 1.92
C ALA A 167 -8.73 -3.89 1.94
N ALA A 168 -9.66 -3.28 2.67
CA ALA A 168 -11.08 -3.66 2.66
C ALA A 168 -11.70 -3.56 1.25
N GLN A 169 -11.34 -2.51 0.49
CA GLN A 169 -11.82 -2.34 -0.89
C GLN A 169 -11.25 -3.39 -1.84
N TRP A 170 -9.99 -3.78 -1.72
CA TRP A 170 -9.42 -4.89 -2.51
C TRP A 170 -10.15 -6.21 -2.24
N ARG A 171 -10.39 -6.52 -0.95
CA ARG A 171 -11.11 -7.73 -0.52
C ARG A 171 -12.55 -7.77 -1.01
N ALA A 172 -13.25 -6.64 -0.95
CA ALA A 172 -14.61 -6.50 -1.48
C ALA A 172 -14.70 -6.79 -2.99
N LEU A 173 -13.60 -6.67 -3.74
CA LEU A 173 -13.50 -7.00 -5.15
C LEU A 173 -12.90 -8.40 -5.40
N GLY A 174 -12.85 -9.25 -4.37
CA GLY A 174 -12.41 -10.63 -4.43
C GLY A 174 -10.90 -10.84 -4.43
N VAL A 175 -10.11 -9.81 -4.10
CA VAL A 175 -8.65 -9.95 -3.95
C VAL A 175 -8.32 -10.09 -2.48
N GLU A 176 -8.04 -11.32 -2.04
CA GLU A 176 -7.68 -11.63 -0.66
C GLU A 176 -6.16 -11.78 -0.50
N PRO A 177 -5.57 -11.28 0.60
CA PRO A 177 -4.17 -11.53 0.92
C PRO A 177 -3.95 -12.92 1.53
N ASP A 178 -2.91 -13.61 1.10
CA ASP A 178 -2.35 -14.79 1.77
C ASP A 178 -1.37 -14.39 2.89
N ALA A 179 -0.76 -13.21 2.74
CA ALA A 179 0.12 -12.58 3.72
C ALA A 179 -0.03 -11.06 3.74
N VAL A 180 0.40 -10.46 4.83
CA VAL A 180 0.57 -9.02 4.98
C VAL A 180 2.01 -8.72 5.40
N VAL A 181 2.55 -7.61 4.91
CA VAL A 181 3.85 -7.05 5.29
C VAL A 181 3.63 -5.59 5.62
N GLY A 182 4.10 -5.12 6.77
CA GLY A 182 4.06 -3.71 7.11
C GLY A 182 5.47 -3.15 7.24
N HIS A 183 5.68 -1.89 6.88
CA HIS A 183 6.95 -1.18 7.07
C HIS A 183 6.81 -0.22 8.25
N SER A 184 7.63 -0.39 9.29
CA SER A 184 7.55 0.40 10.52
C SER A 184 6.11 0.43 11.08
N GLN A 185 5.51 1.62 11.30
CA GLN A 185 4.12 1.77 11.74
C GLN A 185 3.08 1.06 10.84
N GLY A 186 3.41 0.82 9.56
CA GLY A 186 2.56 0.08 8.64
C GLY A 186 2.27 -1.34 9.11
N GLU A 187 3.10 -1.89 10.01
CA GLU A 187 2.82 -3.16 10.68
C GLU A 187 1.55 -3.14 11.53
N ILE A 188 1.15 -1.98 12.07
CA ILE A 188 -0.09 -1.86 12.85
C ILE A 188 -1.30 -2.11 11.95
N ALA A 189 -1.30 -1.53 10.73
CA ALA A 189 -2.31 -1.78 9.72
C ALA A 189 -2.28 -3.23 9.22
N ALA A 190 -1.09 -3.78 8.97
CA ALA A 190 -0.92 -5.17 8.59
C ALA A 190 -1.48 -6.12 9.66
N ALA A 191 -1.16 -5.91 10.94
CA ALA A 191 -1.63 -6.72 12.05
C ALA A 191 -3.16 -6.67 12.21
N TYR A 192 -3.77 -5.51 12.02
CA TYR A 192 -5.24 -5.39 11.98
C TYR A 192 -5.84 -6.17 10.80
N VAL A 193 -5.32 -5.97 9.58
CA VAL A 193 -5.84 -6.65 8.38
C VAL A 193 -5.67 -8.17 8.46
N ALA A 194 -4.60 -8.65 9.11
CA ALA A 194 -4.42 -10.07 9.38
C ALA A 194 -5.36 -10.66 10.43
N GLY A 195 -6.07 -9.79 11.17
CA GLY A 195 -6.92 -10.17 12.31
C GLY A 195 -6.13 -10.43 13.59
N ALA A 196 -4.84 -10.09 13.62
CA ALA A 196 -3.98 -10.26 14.79
C ALA A 196 -4.28 -9.21 15.87
N LEU A 197 -4.75 -8.03 15.48
CA LEU A 197 -5.27 -7.00 16.38
C LEU A 197 -6.74 -6.70 16.11
N SER A 198 -7.48 -6.32 17.15
CA SER A 198 -8.76 -5.65 16.96
C SER A 198 -8.53 -4.22 16.47
N LEU A 199 -9.54 -3.60 15.82
CA LEU A 199 -9.42 -2.20 15.38
C LEU A 199 -9.10 -1.26 16.55
N ARG A 200 -9.74 -1.49 17.71
CA ARG A 200 -9.50 -0.72 18.93
C ARG A 200 -8.10 -0.89 19.49
N ASP A 201 -7.55 -2.11 19.46
CA ASP A 201 -6.17 -2.34 19.90
C ASP A 201 -5.16 -1.74 18.92
N ALA A 202 -5.41 -1.83 17.61
CA ALA A 202 -4.58 -1.17 16.59
C ALA A 202 -4.57 0.36 16.77
N ALA A 203 -5.74 0.97 17.01
CA ALA A 203 -5.85 2.39 17.34
C ALA A 203 -5.09 2.74 18.62
N ARG A 204 -5.22 1.93 19.69
CA ARG A 204 -4.46 2.11 20.93
C ARG A 204 -2.95 2.09 20.70
N VAL A 205 -2.45 1.10 19.95
CA VAL A 205 -1.02 0.98 19.63
C VAL A 205 -0.52 2.22 18.90
N LEU A 206 -1.24 2.62 17.85
CA LEU A 206 -0.87 3.77 17.03
C LEU A 206 -0.86 5.06 17.85
N CYS A 207 -1.96 5.37 18.54
CA CYS A 207 -2.08 6.60 19.33
C CYS A 207 -1.05 6.65 20.46
N ALA A 208 -0.78 5.52 21.15
CA ALA A 208 0.26 5.47 22.18
C ALA A 208 1.66 5.72 21.61
N GLN A 209 1.97 5.19 20.42
CA GLN A 209 3.24 5.49 19.74
C GLN A 209 3.34 6.96 19.36
N CYS A 210 2.31 7.54 18.72
CA CYS A 210 2.31 8.95 18.37
C CYS A 210 2.50 9.84 19.61
N GLU A 211 1.78 9.54 20.70
CA GLU A 211 1.85 10.30 21.96
C GLU A 211 3.20 10.15 22.67
N ALA A 212 3.83 8.98 22.62
CA ALA A 212 5.16 8.78 23.20
C ALA A 212 6.24 9.50 22.38
N ILE A 213 6.14 9.49 21.06
CA ILE A 213 7.11 10.12 20.15
C ILE A 213 7.23 11.62 20.40
N THR A 214 6.18 12.30 20.89
CA THR A 214 6.25 13.74 21.18
C THR A 214 7.35 14.11 22.17
N ASP A 215 7.76 13.19 23.05
CA ASP A 215 8.81 13.41 24.04
C ASP A 215 10.21 13.53 23.42
N VAL A 216 10.39 12.97 22.21
CA VAL A 216 11.68 12.90 21.50
C VAL A 216 11.68 13.70 20.19
N VAL A 217 10.60 14.44 19.90
CA VAL A 217 10.57 15.35 18.75
C VAL A 217 11.62 16.46 18.94
N GLY A 218 12.44 16.66 17.90
CA GLY A 218 13.50 17.66 17.81
C GLY A 218 14.88 17.17 18.25
N SER A 219 15.00 15.99 18.87
CA SER A 219 16.30 15.47 19.35
C SER A 219 17.05 14.66 18.28
N GLY A 220 16.32 14.07 17.33
CA GLY A 220 16.85 13.15 16.33
C GLY A 220 16.64 13.62 14.89
N SER A 221 17.27 12.92 13.96
CA SER A 221 17.04 13.08 12.53
C SER A 221 17.27 11.76 11.79
N THR A 222 16.78 11.70 10.56
CA THR A 222 16.82 10.50 9.72
C THR A 222 17.23 10.87 8.29
N VAL A 223 18.12 10.07 7.69
CA VAL A 223 18.58 10.27 6.31
C VAL A 223 18.54 8.97 5.52
N PHE A 224 18.12 9.09 4.27
CA PHE A 224 18.20 8.07 3.25
C PHE A 224 19.55 8.13 2.53
N ILE A 225 20.17 6.97 2.34
CA ILE A 225 21.43 6.79 1.61
C ILE A 225 21.19 5.67 0.58
N PRO A 226 21.30 5.95 -0.73
CA PRO A 226 21.06 4.97 -1.77
C PRO A 226 22.27 4.04 -1.96
N GLU A 227 22.67 3.35 -0.89
CA GLU A 227 23.79 2.42 -0.86
C GLU A 227 23.42 1.14 -0.09
N PRO A 228 24.10 0.01 -0.37
CA PRO A 228 23.94 -1.23 0.39
C PRO A 228 24.25 -1.06 1.87
N VAL A 229 23.52 -1.80 2.71
CA VAL A 229 23.64 -1.71 4.17
C VAL A 229 25.07 -1.91 4.68
N ASP A 230 25.85 -2.82 4.06
CA ASP A 230 27.24 -3.07 4.46
C ASP A 230 28.13 -1.84 4.24
N GLN A 231 27.94 -1.12 3.12
CA GLN A 231 28.68 0.12 2.83
C GLN A 231 28.25 1.24 3.77
N VAL A 232 26.95 1.32 4.09
CA VAL A 232 26.45 2.31 5.05
C VAL A 232 26.97 2.02 6.47
N CYS A 233 27.06 0.75 6.88
CA CYS A 233 27.68 0.36 8.14
C CYS A 233 29.14 0.82 8.24
N GLU A 234 29.93 0.65 7.17
CA GLU A 234 31.30 1.16 7.11
C GLU A 234 31.34 2.70 7.20
N LEU A 235 30.44 3.37 6.47
CA LEU A 235 30.33 4.83 6.45
C LEU A 235 30.00 5.42 7.84
N ILE A 236 29.08 4.82 8.58
CA ILE A 236 28.65 5.31 9.91
C ILE A 236 29.53 4.81 11.07
N GLY A 237 30.46 3.90 10.82
CA GLY A 237 31.39 3.37 11.83
C GLY A 237 32.06 4.42 12.73
N PRO A 238 32.50 5.59 12.22
CA PRO A 238 33.11 6.64 13.03
C PRO A 238 32.22 7.23 14.15
N TRP A 239 30.90 6.99 14.13
CA TRP A 239 29.94 7.50 15.11
C TRP A 239 29.66 6.55 16.27
N ASP A 240 30.31 5.38 16.32
CA ASP A 240 30.33 4.42 17.45
C ASP A 240 28.94 4.18 18.10
N GLY A 241 27.93 3.92 17.26
CA GLY A 241 26.57 3.61 17.71
C GLY A 241 25.65 4.82 17.96
N SER A 242 26.13 6.06 17.81
CA SER A 242 25.27 7.26 17.84
C SER A 242 24.43 7.45 16.56
N ILE A 243 24.73 6.70 15.51
CA ILE A 243 23.91 6.53 14.30
C ILE A 243 23.63 5.04 14.13
N ALA A 244 22.37 4.69 13.90
CA ALA A 244 21.91 3.33 13.70
C ALA A 244 21.34 3.15 12.28
N ILE A 245 21.41 1.92 11.76
CA ILE A 245 20.61 1.53 10.60
C ILE A 245 19.14 1.47 11.05
N ALA A 246 18.33 2.39 10.54
CA ALA A 246 16.91 2.47 10.83
C ALA A 246 16.10 1.55 9.93
N GLU A 247 16.44 1.51 8.63
CA GLU A 247 15.69 0.72 7.65
C GLU A 247 16.64 0.09 6.62
N ARG A 248 16.39 -1.18 6.30
CA ARG A 248 16.93 -1.90 5.14
C ARG A 248 15.77 -2.19 4.20
N ASN A 249 15.56 -1.28 3.25
CA ASN A 249 14.40 -1.31 2.36
C ASN A 249 14.65 -2.16 1.11
N SER A 250 15.85 -2.06 0.55
CA SER A 250 16.27 -2.80 -0.65
C SER A 250 17.81 -2.92 -0.72
N PRO A 251 18.36 -3.66 -1.70
CA PRO A 251 19.81 -3.81 -1.89
C PRO A 251 20.60 -2.50 -1.97
N SER A 252 20.00 -1.40 -2.45
CA SER A 252 20.60 -0.07 -2.49
C SER A 252 19.77 1.00 -1.78
N SER A 253 18.89 0.63 -0.85
CA SER A 253 18.01 1.56 -0.14
C SER A 253 18.16 1.36 1.37
N THR A 254 19.00 2.19 1.99
CA THR A 254 19.30 2.16 3.43
C THR A 254 18.94 3.49 4.07
N VAL A 255 18.28 3.44 5.23
CA VAL A 255 17.98 4.63 6.04
C VAL A 255 18.73 4.52 7.36
N VAL A 256 19.31 5.64 7.81
CA VAL A 256 19.96 5.75 9.11
C VAL A 256 19.34 6.84 9.95
N ALA A 257 19.31 6.62 11.26
CA ALA A 257 18.75 7.53 12.23
C ALA A 257 19.69 7.70 13.43
N GLY A 258 19.67 8.87 14.04
CA GLY A 258 20.45 9.19 15.23
C GLY A 258 20.23 10.64 15.66
N SER A 259 21.03 11.11 16.62
CA SER A 259 20.93 12.49 17.09
C SER A 259 21.06 13.50 15.94
N ALA A 260 20.36 14.63 16.05
CA ALA A 260 20.36 15.66 15.00
C ALA A 260 21.79 16.16 14.67
N VAL A 261 22.68 16.22 15.65
CA VAL A 261 24.09 16.61 15.48
C VAL A 261 24.86 15.54 14.70
N ALA A 262 24.77 14.27 15.11
CA ALA A 262 25.47 13.18 14.43
C ALA A 262 25.04 13.04 12.97
N ILE A 263 23.74 13.15 12.69
CA ILE A 263 23.21 13.10 11.34
C ILE A 263 23.63 14.32 10.52
N ALA A 264 23.68 15.52 11.10
CA ALA A 264 24.19 16.70 10.41
C ALA A 264 25.67 16.54 10.00
N ASP A 265 26.49 15.99 10.88
CA ASP A 265 27.90 15.68 10.60
C ASP A 265 28.05 14.60 9.51
N LEU A 266 27.20 13.56 9.53
CA LEU A 266 27.16 12.53 8.49
C LEU A 266 26.80 13.13 7.13
N VAL A 267 25.76 13.97 7.06
CA VAL A 267 25.38 14.66 5.81
C VAL A 267 26.55 15.50 5.29
N ALA A 268 27.21 16.28 6.15
CA ALA A 268 28.37 17.08 5.76
C ALA A 268 29.56 16.21 5.31
N ARG A 269 29.72 15.00 5.86
CA ARG A 269 30.70 14.01 5.37
C ARG A 269 30.34 13.52 3.97
N CYS A 270 29.10 13.08 3.76
CA CYS A 270 28.62 12.61 2.47
C CYS A 270 28.76 13.68 1.38
N GLU A 271 28.41 14.93 1.68
CA GLU A 271 28.56 16.07 0.77
C GLU A 271 30.02 16.30 0.36
N ARG A 272 30.95 16.23 1.31
CA ARG A 272 32.40 16.35 1.03
C ARG A 272 32.94 15.21 0.17
N ASP A 273 32.38 14.02 0.35
CA ASP A 273 32.81 12.80 -0.35
C ASP A 273 32.02 12.57 -1.65
N HIS A 274 31.13 13.49 -2.02
CA HIS A 274 30.22 13.39 -3.16
C HIS A 274 29.33 12.14 -3.14
N LEU A 275 28.98 11.67 -1.95
CA LEU A 275 28.04 10.58 -1.76
C LEU A 275 26.59 11.11 -1.71
N PRO A 276 25.65 10.47 -2.42
CA PRO A 276 24.24 10.85 -2.37
C PRO A 276 23.68 10.62 -0.96
N VAL A 277 22.97 11.62 -0.44
CA VAL A 277 22.25 11.52 0.84
C VAL A 277 21.03 12.43 0.77
N LYS A 278 19.90 11.99 1.33
CA LYS A 278 18.66 12.75 1.36
C LYS A 278 18.10 12.77 2.78
N ARG A 279 17.83 13.96 3.32
CA ARG A 279 17.10 14.10 4.58
C ARG A 279 15.66 13.64 4.42
N ILE A 280 15.20 12.84 5.37
CA ILE A 280 13.79 12.51 5.54
C ILE A 280 13.23 13.54 6.53
N PRO A 281 12.08 14.18 6.23
CA PRO A 281 11.48 15.20 7.10
C PRO A 281 10.82 14.55 8.33
N LEU A 282 11.64 13.91 9.17
CA LEU A 282 11.26 13.26 10.41
C LEU A 282 12.04 13.92 11.55
N PRO A 283 11.40 14.63 12.48
CA PRO A 283 12.09 15.40 13.51
C PRO A 283 12.57 14.54 14.69
N TYR A 284 12.61 13.22 14.56
CA TYR A 284 13.07 12.28 15.57
C TYR A 284 13.80 11.10 14.90
N ALA A 285 14.48 10.30 15.70
CA ALA A 285 15.27 9.16 15.26
C ALA A 285 14.60 7.83 15.67
N SER A 286 13.46 7.50 15.04
CA SER A 286 12.88 6.15 15.16
C SER A 286 13.87 5.08 14.74
N HIS A 287 13.68 3.85 15.22
CA HIS A 287 14.54 2.70 14.93
C HIS A 287 15.99 2.90 15.42
N SER A 288 16.18 3.71 16.46
CA SER A 288 17.48 4.03 17.07
C SER A 288 17.44 3.91 18.59
N VAL A 289 18.61 4.03 19.24
CA VAL A 289 18.73 3.99 20.71
C VAL A 289 17.93 5.10 21.40
N ASP A 290 17.62 6.19 20.70
CA ASP A 290 16.83 7.30 21.25
C ASP A 290 15.42 6.87 21.65
N MET A 291 14.90 5.77 21.06
CA MET A 291 13.58 5.23 21.43
C MET A 291 13.58 4.54 22.80
N GLU A 292 14.74 4.22 23.38
CA GLU A 292 14.84 3.55 24.69
C GLU A 292 14.17 4.35 25.81
N GLU A 293 14.16 5.67 25.70
CA GLU A 293 13.49 6.58 26.64
C GLU A 293 11.98 6.33 26.71
N LEU A 294 11.39 5.86 25.61
CA LEU A 294 9.96 5.62 25.48
C LEU A 294 9.51 4.23 25.96
N ARG A 295 10.46 3.33 26.25
CA ARG A 295 10.21 1.91 26.51
C ARG A 295 9.18 1.70 27.62
N GLU A 296 9.42 2.28 28.79
CA GLU A 296 8.58 2.04 29.96
C GLU A 296 7.18 2.65 29.80
N ARG A 297 7.09 3.83 29.16
CA ARG A 297 5.81 4.47 28.85
C ARG A 297 4.98 3.61 27.91
N LEU A 298 5.56 3.16 26.80
CA LEU A 298 4.87 2.31 25.82
C LEU A 298 4.47 0.97 26.43
N ARG A 299 5.35 0.34 27.21
CA ARG A 299 5.03 -0.91 27.93
C ARG A 299 3.80 -0.74 28.83
N GLN A 300 3.69 0.38 29.54
CA GLN A 300 2.54 0.68 30.40
C GLN A 300 1.27 0.96 29.59
N GLN A 301 1.34 1.81 28.56
CA GLN A 301 0.19 2.19 27.73
C GLN A 301 -0.36 1.00 26.91
N LEU A 302 0.50 0.06 26.54
CA LEU A 302 0.17 -1.10 25.71
C LEU A 302 -0.09 -2.38 26.52
N ALA A 303 -0.07 -2.31 27.86
CA ALA A 303 -0.27 -3.46 28.74
C ALA A 303 -1.62 -4.18 28.50
N ASP A 304 -2.62 -3.47 27.97
CA ASP A 304 -3.96 -3.98 27.70
C ASP A 304 -4.20 -4.43 26.25
N VAL A 305 -3.19 -4.36 25.38
CA VAL A 305 -3.28 -4.93 24.03
C VAL A 305 -3.40 -6.46 24.16
N ARG A 306 -4.34 -7.05 23.41
CA ARG A 306 -4.61 -8.50 23.43
C ARG A 306 -4.55 -9.05 22.00
N PRO A 307 -3.38 -9.52 21.55
CA PRO A 307 -3.24 -10.12 20.23
C PRO A 307 -4.09 -11.37 20.09
N LYS A 308 -4.59 -11.61 18.88
CA LYS A 308 -5.46 -12.75 18.54
C LYS A 308 -4.80 -13.62 17.48
N PRO A 309 -5.19 -14.90 17.35
CA PRO A 309 -4.74 -15.72 16.23
C PRO A 309 -5.08 -15.05 14.88
N ALA A 310 -4.06 -14.80 14.07
CA ALA A 310 -4.24 -14.21 12.74
C ALA A 310 -4.86 -15.22 11.77
N THR A 311 -5.68 -14.71 10.85
CA THR A 311 -6.28 -15.49 9.75
C THR A 311 -5.47 -15.39 8.46
N VAL A 312 -4.62 -14.38 8.36
CA VAL A 312 -3.67 -14.14 7.26
C VAL A 312 -2.26 -14.16 7.82
N THR A 313 -1.28 -14.61 7.04
CA THR A 313 0.12 -14.66 7.49
C THR A 313 0.64 -13.25 7.74
N PHE A 314 1.06 -12.93 8.96
CA PHE A 314 1.73 -11.68 9.27
C PHE A 314 3.25 -11.84 9.14
N ILE A 315 3.86 -11.10 8.23
CA ILE A 315 5.31 -11.06 8.01
C ILE A 315 5.87 -9.82 8.68
N SER A 316 6.65 -10.05 9.73
CA SER A 316 7.28 -9.02 10.54
C SER A 316 8.56 -8.53 9.85
N THR A 317 8.67 -7.23 9.66
CA THR A 317 9.90 -6.53 9.28
C THR A 317 10.82 -6.29 10.45
N VAL A 318 10.36 -6.45 11.70
CA VAL A 318 11.26 -6.49 12.87
C VAL A 318 12.17 -7.73 12.82
N THR A 319 11.64 -8.86 12.33
CA THR A 319 12.36 -10.15 12.27
C THR A 319 12.75 -10.59 10.86
N GLY A 320 12.21 -9.94 9.82
CA GLY A 320 12.41 -10.29 8.42
C GLY A 320 11.68 -11.57 7.98
N ALA A 321 10.72 -12.08 8.76
CA ALA A 321 10.04 -13.34 8.51
C ALA A 321 8.62 -13.38 9.10
N ALA A 322 7.87 -14.44 8.82
CA ALA A 322 6.56 -14.65 9.45
C ALA A 322 6.67 -14.73 10.98
N ALA A 323 5.83 -13.96 11.67
CA ALA A 323 5.71 -13.95 13.11
C ALA A 323 4.36 -14.52 13.55
N GLY A 324 4.35 -15.24 14.68
CA GLY A 324 3.11 -15.73 15.27
C GLY A 324 2.33 -14.59 15.91
N ALA A 325 1.04 -14.48 15.63
CA ALA A 325 0.23 -13.33 16.09
C ALA A 325 0.20 -13.12 17.62
N ALA A 326 0.43 -14.16 18.41
CA ALA A 326 0.50 -14.08 19.87
C ALA A 326 1.66 -13.21 20.39
N VAL A 327 2.67 -12.93 19.55
CA VAL A 327 3.83 -12.12 19.95
C VAL A 327 3.60 -10.62 19.77
N LEU A 328 2.48 -10.16 19.20
CA LEU A 328 2.24 -8.74 18.87
C LEU A 328 1.77 -7.91 20.08
N ASP A 329 2.38 -8.13 21.24
CA ASP A 329 2.10 -7.43 22.50
C ASP A 329 2.85 -6.08 22.59
N GLY A 330 2.77 -5.43 23.76
CA GLY A 330 3.43 -4.13 23.97
C GLY A 330 4.95 -4.17 23.78
N ASP A 331 5.61 -5.28 24.11
CA ASP A 331 7.06 -5.42 23.92
C ASP A 331 7.41 -5.52 22.44
N TYR A 332 6.57 -6.17 21.64
CA TYR A 332 6.73 -6.18 20.18
C TYR A 332 6.55 -4.80 19.57
N TRP A 333 5.53 -4.04 19.97
CA TRP A 333 5.32 -2.70 19.42
C TRP A 333 6.41 -1.70 19.83
N PHE A 334 7.02 -1.89 21.01
CA PHE A 334 8.25 -1.20 21.35
C PHE A 334 9.41 -1.63 20.45
N ALA A 335 9.60 -2.94 20.24
CA ALA A 335 10.64 -3.45 19.34
C ALA A 335 10.47 -2.95 17.90
N ASN A 336 9.24 -2.88 17.39
CA ASN A 336 8.91 -2.30 16.08
C ASN A 336 9.37 -0.84 15.97
N LEU A 337 9.14 -0.01 16.99
CA LEU A 337 9.59 1.38 17.01
C LEU A 337 11.11 1.52 17.19
N ARG A 338 11.74 0.57 17.89
CA ARG A 338 13.15 0.63 18.33
C ARG A 338 14.14 -0.02 17.36
N GLN A 339 13.76 -1.13 16.74
CA GLN A 339 14.67 -1.96 15.95
C GLN A 339 14.62 -1.61 14.47
N THR A 340 15.68 -1.99 13.74
CA THR A 340 15.78 -1.81 12.30
C THR A 340 14.62 -2.48 11.56
N VAL A 341 14.06 -1.79 10.58
CA VAL A 341 13.05 -2.33 9.65
C VAL A 341 13.75 -3.18 8.59
N LEU A 342 13.60 -4.51 8.65
CA LEU A 342 14.15 -5.50 7.72
C LEU A 342 13.18 -5.78 6.56
N PHE A 343 12.84 -4.75 5.79
CA PHE A 343 11.82 -4.83 4.74
C PHE A 343 12.28 -5.67 3.54
N GLU A 344 13.54 -5.53 3.09
CA GLU A 344 14.14 -6.35 2.03
C GLU A 344 14.01 -7.86 2.35
N ASP A 345 14.32 -8.24 3.59
CA ASP A 345 14.25 -9.62 4.05
C ASP A 345 12.82 -10.14 4.07
N ALA A 346 11.88 -9.34 4.58
CA ALA A 346 10.47 -9.70 4.59
C ALA A 346 9.94 -9.95 3.17
N VAL A 347 10.31 -9.09 2.21
CA VAL A 347 9.95 -9.22 0.79
C VAL A 347 10.57 -10.49 0.19
N ARG A 348 11.87 -10.72 0.39
CA ARG A 348 12.57 -11.92 -0.10
C ARG A 348 12.05 -13.21 0.54
N TRP A 349 11.75 -13.16 1.84
CA TRP A 349 11.12 -14.26 2.56
C TRP A 349 9.76 -14.59 1.97
N ALA A 350 8.91 -13.58 1.73
CA ALA A 350 7.60 -13.76 1.12
C ALA A 350 7.73 -14.41 -0.26
N TYR A 351 8.64 -13.90 -1.10
CA TYR A 351 8.90 -14.45 -2.42
C TYR A 351 9.38 -15.91 -2.36
N GLY A 352 10.31 -16.23 -1.46
CA GLY A 352 10.79 -17.59 -1.21
C GLY A 352 9.69 -18.56 -0.77
N ARG A 353 8.58 -18.05 -0.22
CA ARG A 353 7.39 -18.83 0.17
C ARG A 353 6.26 -18.84 -0.87
N GLY A 354 6.56 -18.42 -2.10
CA GLY A 354 5.63 -18.52 -3.23
C GLY A 354 4.68 -17.32 -3.39
N HIS A 355 4.91 -16.23 -2.66
CA HIS A 355 4.23 -14.97 -2.95
C HIS A 355 4.79 -14.38 -4.24
N ARG A 356 3.89 -13.98 -5.14
CA ARG A 356 4.23 -13.44 -6.47
C ARG A 356 3.54 -12.13 -6.77
N THR A 357 2.49 -11.79 -6.04
CA THR A 357 1.78 -10.52 -6.19
C THR A 357 1.91 -9.73 -4.89
N PHE A 358 2.47 -8.53 -4.98
CA PHE A 358 2.61 -7.58 -3.88
C PHE A 358 1.74 -6.37 -4.19
N ILE A 359 0.73 -6.13 -3.36
CA ILE A 359 -0.22 -5.02 -3.53
C ILE A 359 0.03 -4.02 -2.41
N GLU A 360 0.51 -2.84 -2.76
CA GLU A 360 0.73 -1.75 -1.81
C GLU A 360 -0.59 -1.02 -1.55
N CYS A 361 -1.14 -1.17 -0.34
CA CYS A 361 -2.43 -0.62 0.08
C CYS A 361 -2.24 0.82 0.58
N SER A 362 -1.89 1.75 -0.30
CA SER A 362 -1.45 3.10 0.07
C SER A 362 -2.01 4.21 -0.83
N PRO A 363 -2.02 5.47 -0.32
CA PRO A 363 -2.41 6.67 -1.09
C PRO A 363 -1.41 7.07 -2.19
N GLU A 364 -0.20 6.52 -2.17
CA GLU A 364 0.86 6.68 -3.18
C GLU A 364 1.81 5.48 -3.13
N ARG A 365 2.50 5.17 -4.24
CA ARG A 365 3.55 4.13 -4.33
C ARG A 365 4.82 4.56 -3.59
N ALA A 366 4.94 4.18 -2.32
CA ALA A 366 6.09 4.47 -1.48
C ALA A 366 7.15 3.35 -1.52
N LEU A 367 6.73 2.08 -1.51
CA LEU A 367 7.64 0.93 -1.37
C LEU A 367 7.78 0.09 -2.63
N SER A 368 7.02 0.41 -3.68
CA SER A 368 6.99 -0.38 -4.90
C SER A 368 8.38 -0.57 -5.54
N ALA A 369 9.21 0.48 -5.55
CA ALA A 369 10.56 0.42 -6.12
C ALA A 369 11.48 -0.48 -5.27
N ASP A 370 11.41 -0.37 -3.94
CA ASP A 370 12.19 -1.20 -3.03
C ASP A 370 11.83 -2.69 -3.15
N ILE A 371 10.54 -3.01 -3.34
CA ILE A 371 10.07 -4.39 -3.59
C ILE A 371 10.61 -4.90 -4.93
N GLU A 372 10.48 -4.11 -6.00
CA GLU A 372 10.97 -4.47 -7.33
C GLU A 372 12.47 -4.79 -7.27
N GLU A 373 13.28 -3.87 -6.72
CA GLU A 373 14.73 -4.03 -6.59
C GLU A 373 15.13 -5.23 -5.71
N SER A 374 14.41 -5.46 -4.60
CA SER A 374 14.66 -6.61 -3.72
C SER A 374 14.49 -7.96 -4.43
N LEU A 375 13.67 -7.99 -5.49
CA LEU A 375 13.29 -9.17 -6.26
C LEU A 375 14.00 -9.29 -7.63
N ASP A 376 14.73 -8.27 -8.07
CA ASP A 376 15.46 -8.27 -9.35
C ASP A 376 16.36 -9.50 -9.54
N ALA A 377 17.02 -9.95 -8.46
CA ALA A 377 17.88 -11.13 -8.48
C ALA A 377 17.13 -12.47 -8.33
N CYS A 378 15.83 -12.45 -8.04
CA CYS A 378 15.03 -13.64 -7.75
C CYS A 378 14.34 -14.21 -9.01
N GLY A 379 13.82 -13.35 -9.88
CA GLY A 379 13.22 -13.72 -11.17
C GLY A 379 12.04 -12.83 -11.59
N ASP A 380 11.70 -12.88 -12.88
CA ASP A 380 10.75 -11.95 -13.53
C ASP A 380 9.27 -12.31 -13.36
N ASP A 381 8.91 -13.13 -12.36
CA ASP A 381 7.55 -13.61 -12.15
C ASP A 381 6.80 -12.92 -11.00
N ALA A 382 7.45 -11.97 -10.32
CA ALA A 382 6.81 -11.09 -9.36
C ALA A 382 5.99 -9.99 -10.04
N THR A 383 4.99 -9.48 -9.33
CA THR A 383 4.13 -8.38 -9.75
C THR A 383 3.94 -7.47 -8.56
N VAL A 384 4.30 -6.19 -8.72
CA VAL A 384 4.16 -5.16 -7.71
C VAL A 384 3.14 -4.14 -8.21
N VAL A 385 2.12 -3.87 -7.41
CA VAL A 385 1.00 -2.99 -7.79
C VAL A 385 0.75 -2.00 -6.66
N GLY A 386 0.82 -0.71 -6.97
CA GLY A 386 0.34 0.34 -6.06
C GLY A 386 -1.17 0.53 -6.16
N THR A 387 -1.83 0.94 -5.09
CA THR A 387 -3.28 1.17 -5.11
C THR A 387 -3.66 2.55 -5.65
N LEU A 388 -3.18 3.62 -5.04
CA LEU A 388 -3.43 5.00 -5.48
C LEU A 388 -2.12 5.68 -5.92
N ARG A 389 -2.23 6.91 -6.41
CA ARG A 389 -1.09 7.76 -6.75
C ARG A 389 -1.33 9.17 -6.25
N ARG A 390 -0.25 9.90 -5.98
CA ARG A 390 -0.33 11.32 -5.68
C ARG A 390 -1.14 12.05 -6.75
N ASP A 391 -2.04 12.93 -6.30
CA ASP A 391 -2.95 13.71 -7.15
C ASP A 391 -3.97 12.88 -7.96
N ASP A 392 -4.06 11.56 -7.74
CA ASP A 392 -5.04 10.68 -8.38
C ASP A 392 -5.49 9.57 -7.41
N SER A 393 -6.49 9.91 -6.58
CA SER A 393 -7.10 9.02 -5.59
C SER A 393 -8.50 8.54 -5.99
N SER A 394 -8.81 8.60 -7.28
CA SER A 394 -10.13 8.28 -7.82
C SER A 394 -10.44 6.78 -7.80
N MET A 395 -11.73 6.41 -7.88
CA MET A 395 -12.10 5.00 -8.10
C MET A 395 -11.59 4.52 -9.48
N ARG A 396 -11.44 5.42 -10.45
CA ARG A 396 -10.80 5.11 -11.73
C ARG A 396 -9.36 4.62 -11.53
N ARG A 397 -8.57 5.31 -10.70
CA ARG A 397 -7.21 4.87 -10.36
C ARG A 397 -7.21 3.51 -9.71
N PHE A 398 -8.06 3.29 -8.71
CA PHE A 398 -8.17 1.99 -8.06
C PHE A 398 -8.44 0.87 -9.07
N LEU A 399 -9.40 1.08 -9.99
CA LEU A 399 -9.71 0.11 -11.05
C LEU A 399 -8.58 -0.09 -12.05
N MET A 400 -7.76 0.93 -12.32
CA MET A 400 -6.54 0.79 -13.11
C MET A 400 -5.51 -0.09 -12.40
N SER A 401 -5.34 0.05 -11.09
CA SER A 401 -4.47 -0.82 -10.30
C SER A 401 -5.00 -2.26 -10.22
N LEU A 402 -6.32 -2.43 -10.07
CA LEU A 402 -6.97 -3.73 -10.17
C LEU A 402 -6.74 -4.39 -11.55
N ALA A 403 -6.78 -3.59 -12.62
CA ALA A 403 -6.46 -4.05 -13.97
C ALA A 403 -4.99 -4.47 -14.11
N GLU A 404 -4.04 -3.70 -13.56
CA GLU A 404 -2.61 -4.03 -13.51
C GLU A 404 -2.39 -5.39 -12.83
N ALA A 405 -3.01 -5.62 -11.67
CA ALA A 405 -2.97 -6.91 -10.98
C ALA A 405 -3.62 -8.03 -11.82
N HIS A 406 -4.78 -7.76 -12.41
CA HIS A 406 -5.52 -8.77 -13.18
C HIS A 406 -4.76 -9.25 -14.42
N VAL A 407 -4.18 -8.35 -15.20
CA VAL A 407 -3.46 -8.74 -16.42
C VAL A 407 -2.19 -9.54 -16.11
N ARG A 408 -1.70 -9.46 -14.87
CA ARG A 408 -0.54 -10.21 -14.36
C ARG A 408 -0.88 -11.53 -13.69
N GLY A 409 -2.15 -11.77 -13.35
CA GLY A 409 -2.59 -13.11 -12.93
C GLY A 409 -3.63 -13.11 -11.83
N THR A 410 -3.82 -11.99 -11.12
CA THR A 410 -4.88 -11.85 -10.11
C THR A 410 -6.24 -12.07 -10.75
N SER A 411 -7.16 -12.66 -10.00
CA SER A 411 -8.52 -12.98 -10.46
C SER A 411 -9.55 -12.28 -9.59
N PRO A 412 -9.80 -10.97 -9.81
CA PRO A 412 -10.86 -10.25 -9.11
C PRO A 412 -12.24 -10.88 -9.36
N ASN A 413 -13.16 -10.67 -8.43
CA ASN A 413 -14.57 -10.94 -8.64
C ASN A 413 -15.17 -9.82 -9.51
N TRP A 414 -15.15 -10.02 -10.83
CA TRP A 414 -15.66 -9.02 -11.77
C TRP A 414 -17.16 -8.73 -11.61
N THR A 415 -17.95 -9.67 -11.10
CA THR A 415 -19.35 -9.40 -10.73
C THR A 415 -19.44 -8.37 -9.62
N SER A 416 -18.64 -8.51 -8.55
CA SER A 416 -18.56 -7.52 -7.47
C SER A 416 -18.02 -6.16 -7.96
N VAL A 417 -17.03 -6.17 -8.86
CA VAL A 417 -16.51 -4.94 -9.49
C VAL A 417 -17.61 -4.21 -10.25
N LEU A 418 -18.37 -4.92 -11.09
CA LEU A 418 -19.46 -4.32 -11.86
C LEU A 418 -20.63 -3.86 -10.98
N GLY A 419 -20.94 -4.59 -9.91
CA GLY A 419 -21.92 -4.17 -8.89
C GLY A 419 -21.51 -2.85 -8.22
N ALA A 420 -20.24 -2.75 -7.81
CA ALA A 420 -19.69 -1.53 -7.24
C ALA A 420 -19.73 -0.34 -8.21
N CYS A 421 -19.46 -0.57 -9.50
CA CYS A 421 -19.49 0.46 -10.55
C CYS A 421 -20.92 0.91 -10.92
N ALA A 422 -21.88 -0.02 -10.97
CA ALA A 422 -23.22 0.20 -11.51
C ALA A 422 -24.21 0.83 -10.50
N GLY A 423 -23.86 0.90 -9.21
CA GLY A 423 -24.75 1.42 -8.16
C GLY A 423 -26.07 0.64 -8.03
N ARG A 424 -26.17 -0.56 -8.59
CA ARG A 424 -27.33 -1.44 -8.41
C ARG A 424 -27.15 -2.23 -7.11
N PRO A 425 -28.09 -2.17 -6.17
CA PRO A 425 -28.05 -3.07 -5.02
C PRO A 425 -28.17 -4.52 -5.50
N GLU A 426 -27.42 -5.42 -4.86
CA GLU A 426 -27.57 -6.86 -5.02
C GLU A 426 -29.05 -7.22 -4.77
N SER A 427 -29.66 -7.91 -5.73
CA SER A 427 -31.05 -8.40 -5.65
C SER A 427 -31.15 -9.69 -4.86
#